data_AF-A0A1G6ZC16-F1
#
_entry.id   AF-A0A1G6ZC16-F1
#
_cell.length_a   1.000
_cell.length_b   1.000
_cell.length_c   1.000
_cell.angle_alpha   90.00
_cell.angle_beta   90.00
_cell.angle_gamma   90.00
#
_symmetry.space_group_name_H-M   'P 1'
#
loop_
_entity.id
_entity.type
_entity.pdbx_description
1 polymer ?
#
loop_
_entity_poly.entity_id
_entity_poly.type
_entity_poly.pdbx_seq_one_letter_code
_entity_poly.pdbx_strand_id
1 'polypeptide(L)'
;MKKLLMAAGLALGLSACSTVMAPPDAAPLAGTLKKPDLDRLVVAETGAPSGDFSAFLERAVRIYPSLEPSVKAYESKAALAGDDLVNISRLLGLYNRLHHHTAVIDTTAKMVAIPTVRSDKVPPHEDKAIIAFGTLVEGMAKDFGLQYRNVDNRIFEVKLPGTGTEEFGILTHADVVPVVADEWVLDDGTRLDPFKLTRVGGNLYGRGSIDDKGSIAAVLYAMKAVKDSGLPMARTIRLMVETTEETGGDAMKYYRAKTKLPDYNIVLDSKYPAVVAEKGSGALRASFPLAATAAAPAGAVTIAAMTGAASANAVPQTATARLQGGDLAAAAQRLGAAREAFIAKYAAQGGPFTIDIVQDTAAVNVKVTGTSAHGSRPEEGVNPLPRLALFLQESGVPLAANGYASAVRYIADLYGTDYLGRTMGLAYSDDFMGPLTMSPNLVREKDGKVDVLVNVRMPRGSTADVLSKATAARIQSWGAQAGVAVEVDHSQGEWMARDPKGAWLSTLLNTFGDTTGLEAKPVPTAGSTTAKLMPNAINFGPAMPGKKYTAHNAKEFKEVADLDADMQMFTEMLVRIGNLPQMQ
;
A
#
# COMPACT_ATOMS: atom_id res chain seq x y z
N MET A 1 -44.52 55.82 17.12
CA MET A 1 -45.56 54.76 17.18
C MET A 1 -44.91 53.40 17.03
N LYS A 2 -45.13 52.52 18.03
CA LYS A 2 -45.11 51.03 18.07
C LYS A 2 -44.01 50.28 17.26
N LYS A 3 -42.97 49.69 17.88
CA LYS A 3 -42.86 48.36 18.55
C LYS A 3 -43.47 47.17 17.79
N LEU A 4 -42.65 46.17 17.44
CA LEU A 4 -42.77 44.71 17.71
C LEU A 4 -41.57 44.00 17.01
N LEU A 5 -40.59 43.33 17.64
CA LEU A 5 -40.57 42.07 18.42
C LEU A 5 -41.09 40.83 17.67
N MET A 6 -40.17 39.88 17.40
CA MET A 6 -40.28 38.40 17.42
C MET A 6 -39.23 37.80 16.45
N ALA A 7 -38.62 36.63 16.64
CA ALA A 7 -38.41 35.72 17.76
C ALA A 7 -37.39 34.69 17.22
N ALA A 8 -36.40 34.30 18.02
CA ALA A 8 -35.46 33.25 17.67
C ALA A 8 -36.17 31.87 17.76
N GLY A 9 -36.17 31.13 16.65
CA GLY A 9 -36.69 29.77 16.58
C GLY A 9 -35.60 28.75 16.87
N LEU A 10 -35.70 28.11 18.03
CA LEU A 10 -35.02 26.89 18.41
C LEU A 10 -35.56 25.73 17.55
N ALA A 11 -34.72 25.07 16.75
CA ALA A 11 -35.10 23.83 16.06
C ALA A 11 -34.40 22.65 16.74
N LEU A 12 -35.12 22.00 17.68
CA LEU A 12 -34.87 20.63 18.09
C LEU A 12 -35.29 19.70 16.94
N GLY A 13 -34.31 19.10 16.26
CA GLY A 13 -34.54 17.97 15.37
C GLY A 13 -34.36 16.66 16.14
N LEU A 14 -35.46 16.03 16.54
CA LEU A 14 -35.51 14.71 17.13
C LEU A 14 -34.92 13.64 16.18
N SER A 15 -33.98 12.85 16.70
CA SER A 15 -33.65 11.53 16.17
C SER A 15 -34.89 10.63 16.22
N ALA A 16 -35.45 10.32 15.06
CA ALA A 16 -36.41 9.23 14.92
C ALA A 16 -35.69 7.99 14.38
N CYS A 17 -35.51 7.00 15.26
CA CYS A 17 -35.27 5.62 14.88
C CYS A 17 -36.36 5.18 13.91
N SER A 18 -35.98 4.76 12.70
CA SER A 18 -36.89 4.03 11.80
C SER A 18 -36.54 2.56 11.85
N THR A 19 -37.50 1.80 12.36
CA THR A 19 -37.53 0.35 12.39
C THR A 19 -37.70 -0.23 10.98
N VAL A 20 -37.01 -1.34 10.76
CA VAL A 20 -37.05 -2.20 9.58
C VAL A 20 -38.42 -2.88 9.45
N MET A 21 -39.03 -2.82 8.27
CA MET A 21 -40.00 -3.80 7.77
C MET A 21 -39.68 -4.07 6.28
N ALA A 22 -39.66 -5.35 5.86
CA ALA A 22 -39.35 -5.81 4.49
C ALA A 22 -40.62 -6.43 3.80
N PRO A 23 -40.57 -6.88 2.52
CA PRO A 23 -41.14 -6.27 1.30
C PRO A 23 -42.39 -7.02 0.72
N PRO A 24 -43.09 -6.50 -0.32
CA PRO A 24 -42.90 -6.90 -1.76
C PRO A 24 -43.05 -5.68 -2.73
N ASP A 25 -42.62 -5.60 -4.00
CA ASP A 25 -42.57 -6.51 -5.17
C ASP A 25 -41.22 -6.44 -5.92
N ALA A 26 -40.84 -7.53 -6.59
CA ALA A 26 -39.61 -7.62 -7.39
C ALA A 26 -39.83 -7.24 -8.86
N ALA A 27 -38.95 -6.38 -9.39
CA ALA A 27 -38.30 -6.44 -10.71
C ALA A 27 -37.28 -5.30 -10.77
N PRO A 28 -35.96 -5.57 -10.89
CA PRO A 28 -35.42 -5.86 -12.22
C PRO A 28 -34.27 -6.87 -12.26
N LEU A 29 -34.20 -7.66 -13.33
CA LEU A 29 -32.96 -8.15 -13.94
C LEU A 29 -33.20 -8.19 -15.46
N ALA A 30 -32.44 -7.39 -16.21
CA ALA A 30 -32.14 -7.64 -17.61
C ALA A 30 -30.62 -7.46 -17.77
N GLY A 31 -29.87 -8.57 -17.71
CA GLY A 31 -28.41 -8.61 -17.61
C GLY A 31 -27.92 -9.33 -16.36
N THR A 32 -26.68 -9.06 -15.93
CA THR A 32 -26.01 -9.76 -14.82
C THR A 32 -26.27 -9.11 -13.46
N LEU A 33 -26.20 -9.90 -12.37
CA LEU A 33 -26.34 -9.43 -10.99
C LEU A 33 -25.46 -8.22 -10.67
N LYS A 34 -26.01 -7.17 -10.04
CA LYS A 34 -25.26 -5.99 -9.58
C LYS A 34 -25.27 -5.91 -8.06
N LYS A 35 -24.55 -4.93 -7.49
CA LYS A 35 -24.42 -4.77 -6.03
C LYS A 35 -25.76 -4.77 -5.28
N PRO A 36 -26.82 -4.05 -5.69
CA PRO A 36 -28.09 -4.08 -4.98
C PRO A 36 -28.71 -5.48 -4.94
N ASP A 37 -28.54 -6.26 -6.01
CA ASP A 37 -29.08 -7.61 -6.08
C ASP A 37 -28.40 -8.54 -5.08
N LEU A 38 -27.06 -8.44 -5.00
CA LEU A 38 -26.21 -9.19 -4.08
C LEU A 38 -26.44 -8.79 -2.62
N ASP A 39 -26.56 -7.49 -2.32
CA ASP A 39 -26.86 -7.00 -0.97
C ASP A 39 -28.18 -7.60 -0.45
N ARG A 40 -29.19 -7.76 -1.32
CA ARG A 40 -30.45 -8.42 -0.95
C ARG A 40 -30.27 -9.90 -0.64
N LEU A 41 -29.41 -10.61 -1.39
CA LEU A 41 -29.07 -12.00 -1.11
C LEU A 41 -28.33 -12.16 0.23
N VAL A 42 -27.43 -11.23 0.57
CA VAL A 42 -26.75 -11.20 1.89
C VAL A 42 -27.78 -11.13 3.03
N VAL A 43 -28.77 -10.25 2.91
CA VAL A 43 -29.83 -10.12 3.92
C VAL A 43 -30.61 -11.42 4.07
N ALA A 44 -30.94 -12.07 2.95
CA ALA A 44 -31.68 -13.34 2.95
C ALA A 44 -30.89 -14.50 3.57
N GLU A 45 -29.57 -14.56 3.37
CA GLU A 45 -28.69 -15.58 3.95
C GLU A 45 -28.41 -15.36 5.43
N THR A 46 -28.27 -14.10 5.88
CA THR A 46 -27.95 -13.79 7.28
C THR A 46 -29.04 -14.28 8.25
N GLY A 47 -30.30 -14.33 7.79
CA GLY A 47 -31.42 -14.83 8.60
C GLY A 47 -31.50 -16.36 8.70
N ALA A 48 -31.07 -17.08 7.66
CA ALA A 48 -31.09 -18.55 7.60
C ALA A 48 -30.07 -19.06 6.57
N PRO A 49 -28.82 -19.30 6.97
CA PRO A 49 -27.74 -19.69 6.06
C PRO A 49 -28.05 -20.99 5.33
N SER A 50 -27.76 -21.03 4.03
CA SER A 50 -27.90 -22.22 3.19
C SER A 50 -26.85 -23.28 3.55
N GLY A 51 -27.17 -24.56 3.41
CA GLY A 51 -26.26 -25.65 3.81
C GLY A 51 -25.07 -25.81 2.85
N ASP A 52 -25.33 -25.63 1.55
CA ASP A 52 -24.37 -25.79 0.47
C ASP A 52 -24.65 -24.78 -0.66
N PHE A 53 -23.82 -24.80 -1.70
CA PHE A 53 -23.95 -23.88 -2.82
C PHE A 53 -25.23 -24.14 -3.63
N SER A 54 -25.71 -25.38 -3.73
CA SER A 54 -26.95 -25.71 -4.45
C SER A 54 -28.17 -25.07 -3.77
N ALA A 55 -28.28 -25.22 -2.45
CA ALA A 55 -29.33 -24.59 -1.66
C ALA A 55 -29.28 -23.06 -1.72
N PHE A 56 -28.07 -22.50 -1.79
CA PHE A 56 -27.86 -21.07 -2.01
C PHE A 56 -28.37 -20.62 -3.40
N LEU A 57 -28.07 -21.37 -4.47
CA LEU A 57 -28.56 -21.08 -5.82
C LEU A 57 -30.09 -21.18 -5.90
N GLU A 58 -30.71 -22.20 -5.30
CA GLU A 58 -32.16 -22.32 -5.23
C GLU A 58 -32.80 -21.11 -4.55
N ARG A 59 -32.18 -20.61 -3.47
CA ARG A 59 -32.64 -19.38 -2.82
C ARG A 59 -32.48 -18.17 -3.72
N ALA A 60 -31.35 -18.05 -4.42
CA ALA A 60 -31.13 -16.96 -5.36
C ALA A 60 -32.20 -16.96 -6.47
N VAL A 61 -32.59 -18.12 -7.01
CA VAL A 61 -33.68 -18.26 -7.98
C VAL A 61 -35.04 -17.88 -7.38
N ARG A 62 -35.34 -18.26 -6.12
CA ARG A 62 -36.58 -17.84 -5.44
C ARG A 62 -36.70 -16.32 -5.31
N ILE A 63 -35.57 -15.63 -5.10
CA ILE A 63 -35.54 -14.16 -4.98
C ILE A 63 -35.53 -13.51 -6.37
N TYR A 64 -34.81 -14.11 -7.31
CA TYR A 64 -34.65 -13.65 -8.69
C TYR A 64 -34.91 -14.78 -9.69
N PRO A 65 -36.17 -15.02 -10.09
CA PRO A 65 -36.52 -16.11 -11.01
C PRO A 65 -35.79 -16.06 -12.36
N SER A 66 -35.33 -14.88 -12.79
CA SER A 66 -34.52 -14.72 -14.01
C SER A 66 -33.16 -15.43 -13.98
N LEU A 67 -32.69 -15.88 -12.81
CA LEU A 67 -31.46 -16.68 -12.67
C LEU A 67 -31.65 -18.16 -12.99
N GLU A 68 -32.90 -18.63 -13.14
CA GLU A 68 -33.20 -20.06 -13.38
C GLU A 68 -32.44 -20.65 -14.59
N PRO A 69 -32.31 -19.96 -15.75
CA PRO A 69 -31.51 -20.46 -16.86
C PRO A 69 -30.04 -20.68 -16.50
N SER A 70 -29.41 -19.71 -15.82
CA SER A 70 -28.01 -19.78 -15.42
C SER A 70 -27.76 -20.90 -14.40
N VAL A 71 -28.67 -21.06 -13.43
CA VAL A 71 -28.58 -22.14 -12.42
C VAL A 71 -28.78 -23.50 -13.07
N LYS A 72 -29.75 -23.66 -13.96
CA LYS A 72 -29.95 -24.91 -14.70
C LYS A 72 -28.76 -25.26 -15.58
N ALA A 73 -28.14 -24.27 -16.22
CA ALA A 73 -26.92 -24.46 -17.00
C ALA A 73 -25.78 -25.00 -16.12
N TYR A 74 -25.59 -24.40 -14.93
CA TYR A 74 -24.61 -24.86 -13.94
C TYR A 74 -24.88 -26.29 -13.45
N GLU A 75 -26.11 -26.59 -13.03
CA GLU A 75 -26.51 -27.92 -12.53
C GLU A 75 -26.36 -29.02 -13.59
N SER A 76 -26.61 -28.68 -14.85
CA SER A 76 -26.39 -29.59 -15.98
C SER A 76 -24.90 -29.84 -16.31
N LYS A 77 -23.99 -29.16 -15.59
CA LYS A 77 -22.54 -29.15 -15.85
C LYS A 77 -22.19 -28.69 -17.27
N ALA A 78 -23.01 -27.83 -17.85
CA ALA A 78 -22.73 -27.21 -19.13
C ALA A 78 -21.55 -26.25 -19.02
N ALA A 79 -20.86 -26.01 -20.15
CA ALA A 79 -19.90 -24.92 -20.23
C ALA A 79 -20.64 -23.58 -20.11
N LEU A 80 -20.32 -22.81 -19.07
CA LEU A 80 -20.94 -21.50 -18.85
C LEU A 80 -20.22 -20.43 -19.66
N ALA A 81 -20.99 -19.52 -20.27
CA ALA A 81 -20.48 -18.37 -21.00
C ALA A 81 -21.44 -17.17 -20.85
N GLY A 82 -20.99 -15.98 -21.25
CA GLY A 82 -21.81 -14.77 -21.18
C GLY A 82 -22.39 -14.54 -19.79
N ASP A 83 -23.67 -14.17 -19.74
CA ASP A 83 -24.37 -13.82 -18.49
C ASP A 83 -24.47 -15.01 -17.52
N ASP A 84 -24.53 -16.25 -18.00
CA ASP A 84 -24.59 -17.43 -17.14
C ASP A 84 -23.30 -17.60 -16.33
N LEU A 85 -22.15 -17.44 -17.00
CA LEU A 85 -20.85 -17.48 -16.32
C LEU A 85 -20.72 -16.32 -15.31
N VAL A 86 -21.16 -15.12 -15.69
CA VAL A 86 -21.09 -13.95 -14.80
C VAL A 86 -22.00 -14.13 -13.58
N ASN A 87 -23.25 -14.56 -13.78
CA ASN A 87 -24.19 -14.74 -12.67
C ASN A 87 -23.73 -15.84 -11.71
N ILE A 88 -23.31 -17.00 -12.22
CA ILE A 88 -22.85 -18.11 -11.37
C ILE A 88 -21.55 -17.77 -10.64
N SER A 89 -20.59 -17.12 -11.31
CA SER A 89 -19.34 -16.68 -10.65
C SER A 89 -19.60 -15.64 -9.54
N ARG A 90 -20.55 -14.72 -9.74
CA ARG A 90 -20.95 -13.73 -8.73
C ARG A 90 -21.66 -14.36 -7.54
N LEU A 91 -22.56 -15.30 -7.79
CA LEU A 91 -23.22 -16.09 -6.74
C LEU A 91 -22.22 -16.93 -5.96
N LEU A 92 -21.25 -17.55 -6.63
CA LEU A 92 -20.20 -18.33 -5.96
C LEU A 92 -19.28 -17.44 -5.11
N GLY A 93 -18.92 -16.26 -5.60
CA GLY A 93 -18.15 -15.30 -4.81
C GLY A 93 -18.92 -14.84 -3.56
N LEU A 94 -20.21 -14.57 -3.70
CA LEU A 94 -21.06 -14.22 -2.57
C LEU A 94 -21.20 -15.38 -1.57
N TYR A 95 -21.39 -16.60 -2.08
CA TYR A 95 -21.42 -17.81 -1.26
C TYR A 95 -20.10 -18.01 -0.50
N ASN A 96 -18.94 -17.89 -1.17
CA ASN A 96 -17.63 -17.99 -0.52
C ASN A 96 -17.50 -16.96 0.61
N ARG A 97 -17.83 -15.69 0.34
CA ARG A 97 -17.86 -14.64 1.37
C ARG A 97 -18.69 -15.08 2.57
N LEU A 98 -19.95 -15.48 2.37
CA LEU A 98 -20.87 -15.74 3.48
C LEU A 98 -20.55 -17.03 4.27
N HIS A 99 -20.08 -18.08 3.60
CA HIS A 99 -19.86 -19.40 4.20
C HIS A 99 -18.43 -19.65 4.67
N HIS A 100 -17.46 -18.85 4.21
CA HIS A 100 -16.05 -18.98 4.58
C HIS A 100 -15.48 -17.75 5.31
N HIS A 101 -16.28 -16.73 5.62
CA HIS A 101 -15.85 -15.50 6.30
C HIS A 101 -15.03 -15.76 7.57
N THR A 102 -15.59 -16.50 8.53
CA THR A 102 -14.90 -16.81 9.80
C THR A 102 -13.62 -17.61 9.55
N ALA A 103 -13.67 -18.57 8.62
CA ALA A 103 -12.54 -19.42 8.31
C ALA A 103 -11.39 -18.65 7.66
N VAL A 104 -11.69 -17.64 6.82
CA VAL A 104 -10.69 -16.71 6.28
C VAL A 104 -10.08 -15.87 7.40
N ILE A 105 -10.88 -15.27 8.29
CA ILE A 105 -10.35 -14.48 9.41
C ILE A 105 -9.45 -15.33 10.32
N ASP A 106 -9.88 -16.53 10.68
CA ASP A 106 -9.12 -17.46 11.51
C ASP A 106 -7.82 -17.89 10.84
N THR A 107 -7.84 -18.06 9.51
CA THR A 107 -6.65 -18.36 8.72
C THR A 107 -5.69 -17.19 8.68
N THR A 108 -6.20 -15.97 8.44
CA THR A 108 -5.40 -14.75 8.54
C THR A 108 -4.77 -14.63 9.92
N ALA A 109 -5.49 -14.96 11.00
CA ALA A 109 -4.93 -14.96 12.35
C ALA A 109 -3.77 -15.95 12.51
N LYS A 110 -3.91 -17.18 11.99
CA LYS A 110 -2.83 -18.18 11.99
C LYS A 110 -1.62 -17.71 11.19
N MET A 111 -1.82 -17.08 10.04
CA MET A 111 -0.75 -16.56 9.20
C MET A 111 -0.03 -15.37 9.87
N VAL A 112 -0.78 -14.43 10.47
CA VAL A 112 -0.23 -13.28 11.21
C VAL A 112 0.60 -13.74 12.41
N ALA A 113 0.21 -14.82 13.07
CA ALA A 113 0.94 -15.42 14.19
C ALA A 113 2.33 -15.99 13.82
N ILE A 114 2.64 -16.15 12.53
CA ILE A 114 3.95 -16.59 12.06
C ILE A 114 4.77 -15.34 11.67
N PRO A 115 5.77 -14.92 12.47
CA PRO A 115 6.50 -13.67 12.26
C PRO A 115 7.55 -13.82 11.15
N THR A 116 7.10 -13.78 9.90
CA THR A 116 7.88 -13.88 8.65
C THR A 116 8.67 -12.60 8.34
N VAL A 117 9.22 -11.94 9.36
CA VAL A 117 10.08 -10.75 9.21
C VAL A 117 11.47 -11.20 8.76
N ARG A 118 12.06 -10.50 7.78
CA ARG A 118 13.42 -10.80 7.33
C ARG A 118 14.43 -10.66 8.47
N SER A 119 15.24 -11.71 8.64
CA SER A 119 16.42 -11.72 9.51
C SER A 119 17.64 -11.21 8.76
N ASP A 120 18.47 -10.40 9.42
CA ASP A 120 19.79 -10.00 8.88
C ASP A 120 20.82 -11.14 8.96
N LYS A 121 20.52 -12.20 9.72
CA LYS A 121 21.45 -13.29 10.02
C LYS A 121 21.16 -14.59 9.27
N VAL A 122 19.93 -14.78 8.82
CA VAL A 122 19.45 -16.02 8.21
C VAL A 122 18.86 -15.69 6.85
N PRO A 123 19.30 -16.35 5.76
CA PRO A 123 18.66 -16.19 4.47
C PRO A 123 17.16 -16.52 4.55
N PRO A 124 16.26 -15.77 3.88
CA PRO A 124 14.80 -15.96 4.02
C PRO A 124 14.32 -17.40 3.80
N HIS A 125 14.88 -18.09 2.81
CA HIS A 125 14.53 -19.48 2.48
C HIS A 125 14.99 -20.55 3.49
N GLU A 126 15.84 -20.17 4.45
CA GLU A 126 16.28 -21.03 5.57
C GLU A 126 15.59 -20.62 6.88
N ASP A 127 14.80 -19.54 6.88
CA ASP A 127 14.14 -19.03 8.05
C ASP A 127 13.00 -19.96 8.52
N LYS A 128 12.96 -20.24 9.82
CA LYS A 128 11.99 -21.17 10.41
C LYS A 128 10.55 -20.66 10.28
N ALA A 129 10.32 -19.35 10.33
CA ALA A 129 9.00 -18.77 10.15
C ALA A 129 8.53 -18.91 8.69
N ILE A 130 9.42 -18.71 7.72
CA ILE A 130 9.11 -18.94 6.30
C ILE A 130 8.78 -20.42 6.03
N ILE A 131 9.57 -21.34 6.57
CA ILE A 131 9.31 -22.79 6.44
C ILE A 131 7.97 -23.17 7.11
N ALA A 132 7.68 -22.63 8.30
CA ALA A 132 6.42 -22.86 8.99
C ALA A 132 5.22 -22.29 8.20
N PHE A 133 5.38 -21.13 7.58
CA PHE A 133 4.37 -20.54 6.71
C PHE A 133 4.11 -21.43 5.48
N GLY A 134 5.16 -21.92 4.83
CA GLY A 134 5.04 -22.88 3.72
C GLY A 134 4.32 -24.16 4.13
N THR A 135 4.60 -24.68 5.32
CA THR A 135 3.94 -25.87 5.90
C THR A 135 2.44 -25.62 6.13
N LEU A 136 2.06 -24.43 6.61
CA LEU A 136 0.66 -24.04 6.77
C LEU A 136 -0.06 -24.01 5.42
N VAL A 137 0.53 -23.38 4.40
CA VAL A 137 -0.03 -23.32 3.04
C VAL A 137 -0.13 -24.71 2.41
N GLU A 138 0.87 -25.58 2.61
CA GLU A 138 0.85 -26.96 2.14
C GLU A 138 -0.32 -27.75 2.74
N GLY A 139 -0.51 -27.64 4.07
CA GLY A 139 -1.62 -28.29 4.76
C GLY A 139 -2.97 -27.84 4.21
N MET A 140 -3.16 -26.53 4.06
CA MET A 140 -4.37 -25.98 3.47
C MET A 140 -4.61 -26.46 2.04
N ALA A 141 -3.58 -26.45 1.19
CA ALA A 141 -3.70 -26.92 -0.19
C ALA A 141 -4.14 -28.40 -0.24
N LYS A 142 -3.57 -29.26 0.61
CA LYS A 142 -3.98 -30.68 0.72
C LYS A 142 -5.41 -30.83 1.23
N ASP A 143 -5.77 -30.13 2.30
CA ASP A 143 -7.13 -30.16 2.88
C ASP A 143 -8.18 -29.68 1.88
N PHE A 144 -7.83 -28.69 1.05
CA PHE A 144 -8.72 -28.17 0.02
C PHE A 144 -8.68 -29.01 -1.25
N GLY A 145 -7.84 -30.05 -1.34
CA GLY A 145 -7.66 -30.89 -2.53
C GLY A 145 -7.07 -30.14 -3.73
N LEU A 146 -6.24 -29.13 -3.47
CA LEU A 146 -5.48 -28.38 -4.46
C LEU A 146 -4.08 -28.98 -4.63
N GLN A 147 -3.40 -28.67 -5.73
CA GLN A 147 -2.01 -29.10 -5.92
C GLN A 147 -1.07 -28.12 -5.23
N TYR A 148 -0.03 -28.63 -4.58
CA TYR A 148 0.98 -27.82 -3.90
C TYR A 148 2.39 -28.11 -4.43
N ARG A 149 3.21 -27.07 -4.55
CA ARG A 149 4.64 -27.19 -4.82
C ARG A 149 5.44 -26.17 -4.01
N ASN A 150 6.40 -26.64 -3.23
CA ASN A 150 7.39 -25.79 -2.59
C ASN A 150 8.61 -25.64 -3.52
N VAL A 151 8.95 -24.41 -3.90
CA VAL A 151 10.17 -24.10 -4.65
C VAL A 151 11.21 -23.56 -3.69
N ASP A 152 11.96 -24.47 -3.06
CA ASP A 152 13.11 -24.17 -2.19
C ASP A 152 12.83 -23.10 -1.11
N ASN A 153 11.63 -23.10 -0.52
CA ASN A 153 11.12 -22.13 0.46
C ASN A 153 11.15 -20.65 -0.03
N ARG A 154 11.20 -20.46 -1.34
CA ARG A 154 11.22 -19.14 -1.99
C ARG A 154 9.86 -18.77 -2.54
N ILE A 155 9.21 -19.73 -3.22
CA ILE A 155 7.83 -19.60 -3.68
C ILE A 155 7.05 -20.83 -3.20
N PHE A 156 5.87 -20.60 -2.62
CA PHE A 156 4.90 -21.66 -2.37
C PHE A 156 3.79 -21.58 -3.42
N GLU A 157 3.70 -22.60 -4.27
CA GLU A 157 2.68 -22.68 -5.31
C GLU A 157 1.49 -23.48 -4.86
N VAL A 158 0.30 -22.94 -5.14
CA VAL A 158 -0.96 -23.67 -5.05
C VAL A 158 -1.64 -23.60 -6.41
N LYS A 159 -2.04 -24.75 -6.97
CA LYS A 159 -2.77 -24.79 -8.24
C LYS A 159 -4.18 -25.32 -8.08
N LEU A 160 -5.12 -24.61 -8.70
CA LEU A 160 -6.46 -25.07 -9.01
C LEU A 160 -6.45 -25.56 -10.48
N PRO A 161 -6.51 -26.87 -10.73
CA PRO A 161 -6.37 -27.41 -12.08
C PRO A 161 -7.50 -26.98 -13.02
N GLY A 162 -7.14 -26.62 -14.25
CA GLY A 162 -8.05 -26.51 -15.38
C GLY A 162 -7.85 -27.64 -16.39
N THR A 163 -8.70 -27.70 -17.41
CA THR A 163 -8.66 -28.74 -18.45
C THR A 163 -7.75 -28.38 -19.63
N GLY A 164 -7.46 -27.09 -19.85
CA GLY A 164 -6.58 -26.60 -20.89
C GLY A 164 -5.11 -26.51 -20.49
N THR A 165 -4.27 -26.10 -21.45
CA THR A 165 -2.82 -25.98 -21.27
C THR A 165 -2.36 -24.61 -20.78
N GLU A 166 -3.25 -23.62 -20.78
CA GLU A 166 -2.96 -22.25 -20.34
C GLU A 166 -3.07 -22.13 -18.82
N GLU A 167 -2.24 -21.24 -18.26
CA GLU A 167 -2.28 -20.90 -16.84
C GLU A 167 -2.52 -19.40 -16.63
N PHE A 168 -3.17 -19.05 -15.54
CA PHE A 168 -3.29 -17.68 -15.04
C PHE A 168 -2.62 -17.58 -13.67
N GLY A 169 -1.70 -16.64 -13.52
CA GLY A 169 -0.92 -16.47 -12.30
C GLY A 169 -1.53 -15.48 -11.33
N ILE A 170 -1.45 -15.78 -10.04
CA ILE A 170 -1.77 -14.87 -8.94
C ILE A 170 -0.53 -14.80 -8.06
N LEU A 171 -0.06 -13.60 -7.77
CA LEU A 171 1.07 -13.37 -6.88
C LEU A 171 0.60 -12.66 -5.61
N THR A 172 1.06 -13.17 -4.49
CA THR A 172 0.97 -12.62 -3.13
C THR A 172 2.32 -12.82 -2.44
N HIS A 173 2.49 -12.32 -1.21
CA HIS A 173 3.71 -12.59 -0.44
C HIS A 173 3.49 -12.87 1.04
N ALA A 174 4.38 -13.68 1.59
CA ALA A 174 4.34 -14.15 2.97
C ALA A 174 5.24 -13.33 3.90
N ASP A 175 6.33 -12.73 3.40
CA ASP A 175 7.21 -11.89 4.21
C ASP A 175 6.53 -10.56 4.57
N VAL A 176 6.91 -10.02 5.72
CA VAL A 176 6.35 -8.78 6.25
C VAL A 176 7.45 -7.86 6.75
N VAL A 177 7.22 -6.54 6.71
CA VAL A 177 8.17 -5.56 7.26
C VAL A 177 8.33 -5.66 8.79
N PRO A 178 9.46 -5.19 9.35
CA PRO A 178 9.68 -5.13 10.79
C PRO A 178 8.59 -4.37 11.58
N VAL A 179 8.57 -4.61 12.89
CA VAL A 179 7.63 -3.99 13.82
C VAL A 179 8.38 -3.37 15.00
N VAL A 180 7.91 -2.22 15.46
CA VAL A 180 8.31 -1.62 16.75
C VAL A 180 7.13 -1.81 17.69
N ALA A 181 7.15 -2.87 18.52
CA ALA A 181 5.99 -3.29 19.30
C ALA A 181 5.41 -2.17 20.19
N ASP A 182 6.25 -1.29 20.74
CA ASP A 182 5.83 -0.17 21.58
C ASP A 182 4.97 0.88 20.83
N GLU A 183 5.03 0.91 19.51
CA GLU A 183 4.22 1.81 18.67
C GLU A 183 2.84 1.21 18.33
N TRP A 184 2.59 -0.06 18.63
CA TRP A 184 1.31 -0.74 18.37
C TRP A 184 0.29 -0.43 19.46
N VAL A 185 -0.02 0.86 19.60
CA VAL A 185 -0.98 1.39 20.57
C VAL A 185 -2.00 2.25 19.85
N LEU A 186 -3.28 1.89 19.98
CA LEU A 186 -4.40 2.66 19.45
C LEU A 186 -4.53 4.00 20.18
N ASP A 187 -5.28 4.92 19.57
CA ASP A 187 -5.41 6.29 20.06
C ASP A 187 -6.12 6.36 21.43
N ASP A 188 -6.88 5.32 21.79
CA ASP A 188 -7.52 5.15 23.11
C ASP A 188 -6.59 4.50 24.17
N GLY A 189 -5.34 4.21 23.82
CA GLY A 189 -4.35 3.56 24.69
C GLY A 189 -4.36 2.02 24.64
N THR A 190 -5.21 1.40 23.83
CA THR A 190 -5.24 -0.06 23.66
C THR A 190 -3.93 -0.55 23.03
N ARG A 191 -3.18 -1.37 23.76
CA ARG A 191 -1.96 -2.03 23.26
C ARG A 191 -2.31 -3.28 22.45
N LEU A 192 -1.68 -3.43 21.30
CA LEU A 192 -1.88 -4.55 20.38
C LEU A 192 -0.56 -5.30 20.21
N ASP A 193 -0.66 -6.63 20.09
CA ASP A 193 0.48 -7.45 19.66
C ASP A 193 0.48 -7.52 18.13
N PRO A 194 1.54 -7.05 17.43
CA PRO A 194 1.62 -7.07 15.98
C PRO A 194 1.45 -8.46 15.36
N PHE A 195 1.83 -9.53 16.05
CA PHE A 195 1.74 -10.90 15.55
C PHE A 195 0.54 -11.65 16.14
N LYS A 196 -0.46 -10.92 16.63
CA LYS A 196 -1.76 -11.48 17.03
C LYS A 196 -2.88 -10.67 16.36
N LEU A 197 -3.58 -11.31 15.42
CA LEU A 197 -4.72 -10.67 14.77
C LEU A 197 -5.78 -10.33 15.82
N THR A 198 -6.04 -9.03 16.00
CA THR A 198 -6.93 -8.51 17.02
C THR A 198 -8.03 -7.70 16.35
N ARG A 199 -9.28 -8.11 16.52
CA ARG A 199 -10.43 -7.36 16.01
C ARG A 199 -10.80 -6.24 16.98
N VAL A 200 -10.82 -5.00 16.49
CA VAL A 200 -11.37 -3.85 17.21
C VAL A 200 -12.37 -3.16 16.28
N GLY A 201 -13.67 -3.29 16.62
CA GLY A 201 -14.76 -2.85 15.76
C GLY A 201 -14.77 -3.56 14.40
N GLY A 202 -14.74 -2.78 13.32
CA GLY A 202 -14.70 -3.26 11.93
C GLY A 202 -13.30 -3.60 11.42
N ASN A 203 -12.25 -3.48 12.25
CA ASN A 203 -10.86 -3.57 11.81
C ASN A 203 -10.17 -4.80 12.41
N LEU A 204 -9.40 -5.50 11.59
CA LEU A 204 -8.56 -6.63 11.96
C LEU A 204 -7.10 -6.16 12.02
N TYR A 205 -6.61 -5.83 13.21
CA TYR A 205 -5.25 -5.33 13.41
C TYR A 205 -4.26 -6.49 13.49
N GLY A 206 -3.14 -6.37 12.77
CA GLY A 206 -2.04 -7.32 12.79
C GLY A 206 -1.10 -7.10 11.61
N ARG A 207 0.19 -7.35 11.79
CA ARG A 207 1.20 -7.22 10.72
C ARG A 207 0.96 -8.31 9.68
N GLY A 208 0.73 -7.92 8.43
CA GLY A 208 0.35 -8.82 7.35
C GLY A 208 -1.16 -8.91 7.12
N SER A 209 -1.98 -8.19 7.89
CA SER A 209 -3.44 -8.27 7.77
C SER A 209 -3.95 -7.69 6.45
N ILE A 210 -3.38 -6.57 6.00
CA ILE A 210 -3.70 -5.94 4.70
C ILE A 210 -2.62 -6.22 3.65
N ASP A 211 -1.40 -6.54 4.07
CA ASP A 211 -0.21 -6.64 3.22
C ASP A 211 0.75 -7.74 3.73
N ASP A 212 0.62 -9.01 3.30
CA ASP A 212 -0.36 -9.51 2.32
C ASP A 212 -1.01 -10.86 2.71
N LYS A 213 -0.91 -11.23 3.99
CA LYS A 213 -1.42 -12.51 4.50
C LYS A 213 -2.95 -12.61 4.44
N GLY A 214 -3.65 -11.48 4.57
CA GLY A 214 -5.09 -11.41 4.36
C GLY A 214 -5.51 -11.85 2.95
N SER A 215 -4.79 -11.41 1.92
CA SER A 215 -5.05 -11.79 0.53
C SER A 215 -4.74 -13.26 0.27
N ILE A 216 -3.65 -13.80 0.86
CA ILE A 216 -3.33 -15.23 0.78
C ILE A 216 -4.50 -16.07 1.30
N ALA A 217 -5.02 -15.74 2.50
CA ALA A 217 -6.16 -16.44 3.06
C ALA A 217 -7.40 -16.32 2.14
N ALA A 218 -7.73 -15.12 1.68
CA ALA A 218 -8.88 -14.90 0.81
C ALA A 218 -8.80 -15.70 -0.51
N VAL A 219 -7.65 -15.71 -1.18
CA VAL A 219 -7.46 -16.47 -2.44
C VAL A 219 -7.51 -17.97 -2.21
N LEU A 220 -6.91 -18.50 -1.14
CA LEU A 220 -6.97 -19.94 -0.86
C LEU A 220 -8.41 -20.42 -0.68
N TYR A 221 -9.26 -19.66 0.02
CA TYR A 221 -10.68 -19.97 0.15
C TYR A 221 -11.47 -19.72 -1.14
N ALA A 222 -11.09 -18.74 -1.96
CA ALA A 222 -11.64 -18.59 -3.31
C ALA A 222 -11.35 -19.84 -4.18
N MET A 223 -10.10 -20.32 -4.18
CA MET A 223 -9.72 -21.55 -4.91
C MET A 223 -10.47 -22.77 -4.37
N LYS A 224 -10.64 -22.88 -3.05
CA LYS A 224 -11.47 -23.91 -2.42
C LYS A 224 -12.92 -23.85 -2.88
N ALA A 225 -13.54 -22.67 -2.84
CA ALA A 225 -14.94 -22.49 -3.25
C ALA A 225 -15.15 -22.85 -4.73
N VAL A 226 -14.23 -22.43 -5.61
CA VAL A 226 -14.29 -22.83 -7.03
C VAL A 226 -14.14 -24.34 -7.18
N LYS A 227 -13.18 -24.96 -6.51
CA LYS A 227 -13.02 -26.42 -6.55
C LYS A 227 -14.27 -27.16 -6.07
N ASP A 228 -14.80 -26.77 -4.92
CA ASP A 228 -15.93 -27.46 -4.29
C ASP A 228 -17.25 -27.22 -5.04
N SER A 229 -17.36 -26.11 -5.78
CA SER A 229 -18.49 -25.87 -6.69
C SER A 229 -18.53 -26.85 -7.88
N GLY A 230 -17.42 -27.52 -8.19
CA GLY A 230 -17.34 -28.41 -9.36
C GLY A 230 -17.44 -27.69 -10.71
N LEU A 231 -17.34 -26.35 -10.74
CA LEU A 231 -17.28 -25.58 -11.98
C LEU A 231 -16.08 -26.02 -12.82
N PRO A 232 -16.27 -26.39 -14.10
CA PRO A 232 -15.14 -26.68 -14.97
C PRO A 232 -14.33 -25.40 -15.22
N MET A 233 -13.01 -25.51 -15.08
CA MET A 233 -12.06 -24.43 -15.34
C MET A 233 -11.31 -24.71 -16.64
N ALA A 234 -11.34 -23.78 -17.60
CA ALA A 234 -10.57 -23.92 -18.84
C ALA A 234 -9.06 -23.74 -18.59
N ARG A 235 -8.67 -22.82 -17.70
CA ARG A 235 -7.27 -22.56 -17.33
C ARG A 235 -6.95 -23.02 -15.93
N THR A 236 -5.71 -23.46 -15.74
CA THR A 236 -5.19 -23.69 -14.39
C THR A 236 -4.87 -22.37 -13.73
N ILE A 237 -5.39 -22.14 -12.52
CA ILE A 237 -5.00 -20.99 -11.70
C ILE A 237 -3.79 -21.39 -10.87
N ARG A 238 -2.72 -20.59 -10.94
CA ARG A 238 -1.49 -20.78 -10.14
C ARG A 238 -1.33 -19.60 -9.17
N LEU A 239 -1.64 -19.83 -7.90
CA LEU A 239 -1.22 -18.95 -6.81
C LEU A 239 0.27 -19.18 -6.53
N MET A 240 1.03 -18.10 -6.46
CA MET A 240 2.44 -18.04 -6.10
C MET A 240 2.55 -17.16 -4.87
N VAL A 241 2.99 -17.72 -3.75
CA VAL A 241 3.25 -16.97 -2.53
C VAL A 241 4.77 -16.74 -2.43
N GLU A 242 5.21 -15.51 -2.66
CA GLU A 242 6.61 -15.10 -2.57
C GLU A 242 7.06 -14.86 -1.12
N THR A 243 8.35 -15.02 -0.82
CA THR A 243 8.90 -14.89 0.55
C THR A 243 9.90 -13.75 0.73
N THR A 244 10.04 -12.87 -0.25
CA THR A 244 11.02 -11.76 -0.20
C THR A 244 10.55 -10.46 -0.87
N GLU A 245 9.25 -10.25 -1.06
CA GLU A 245 8.70 -9.07 -1.76
C GLU A 245 9.24 -7.79 -1.12
N GLU A 246 9.06 -7.68 0.20
CA GLU A 246 9.32 -6.50 1.03
C GLU A 246 10.80 -6.11 1.10
N THR A 247 11.65 -7.00 0.61
CA THR A 247 13.11 -6.90 0.74
C THR A 247 13.84 -7.14 -0.57
N GLY A 248 13.14 -6.91 -1.70
CA GLY A 248 13.75 -6.75 -3.02
C GLY A 248 13.40 -7.83 -4.05
N GLY A 249 12.52 -8.78 -3.72
CA GLY A 249 11.95 -9.75 -4.65
C GLY A 249 12.92 -10.83 -5.15
N ASP A 250 13.90 -11.22 -4.35
CA ASP A 250 14.94 -12.19 -4.76
C ASP A 250 14.40 -13.61 -4.99
N ALA A 251 13.35 -14.00 -4.26
CA ALA A 251 12.63 -15.25 -4.46
C ALA A 251 11.96 -15.31 -5.84
N MET A 252 11.26 -14.25 -6.27
CA MET A 252 10.68 -14.20 -7.61
C MET A 252 11.75 -14.19 -8.71
N LYS A 253 12.86 -13.48 -8.51
CA LYS A 253 14.01 -13.52 -9.45
C LYS A 253 14.59 -14.91 -9.60
N TYR A 254 14.78 -15.63 -8.48
CA TYR A 254 15.22 -17.03 -8.48
C TYR A 254 14.22 -17.93 -9.21
N TYR A 255 12.93 -17.75 -8.91
CA TYR A 255 11.86 -18.57 -9.45
C TYR A 255 11.74 -18.44 -10.97
N ARG A 256 11.72 -17.22 -11.52
CA ARG A 256 11.65 -16.98 -12.98
C ARG A 256 12.86 -17.51 -13.76
N ALA A 257 14.00 -17.70 -13.10
CA ALA A 257 15.18 -18.28 -13.72
C ALA A 257 15.05 -19.81 -13.90
N LYS A 258 14.13 -20.46 -13.19
CA LYS A 258 13.97 -21.92 -13.15
C LYS A 258 12.59 -22.40 -13.58
N THR A 259 11.58 -21.55 -13.49
CA THR A 259 10.19 -21.89 -13.79
C THR A 259 9.61 -20.89 -14.79
N LYS A 260 8.94 -21.41 -15.83
CA LYS A 260 8.12 -20.58 -16.73
C LYS A 260 6.93 -20.01 -15.95
N LEU A 261 6.83 -18.68 -15.97
CA LEU A 261 5.68 -17.95 -15.42
C LEU A 261 4.48 -18.05 -16.37
N PRO A 262 3.25 -17.94 -15.85
CA PRO A 262 2.07 -17.71 -16.67
C PRO A 262 2.23 -16.46 -17.54
N ASP A 263 1.59 -16.46 -18.71
CA ASP A 263 1.69 -15.32 -19.66
C ASP A 263 0.87 -14.11 -19.20
N TYR A 264 -0.12 -14.33 -18.32
CA TYR A 264 -0.94 -13.30 -17.68
C TYR A 264 -0.99 -13.53 -16.17
N ASN A 265 -0.80 -12.45 -15.42
CA ASN A 265 -0.66 -12.52 -13.98
C ASN A 265 -1.37 -11.35 -13.30
N ILE A 266 -1.78 -11.57 -12.06
CA ILE A 266 -2.30 -10.53 -11.18
C ILE A 266 -1.52 -10.53 -9.88
N VAL A 267 -1.26 -9.34 -9.36
CA VAL A 267 -0.64 -9.16 -8.05
C VAL A 267 -1.70 -8.59 -7.11
N LEU A 268 -1.86 -9.21 -5.94
CA LEU A 268 -2.86 -8.80 -4.94
C LEU A 268 -2.18 -8.07 -3.79
N ASP A 269 -1.32 -7.12 -4.12
CA ASP A 269 -0.51 -6.34 -3.18
C ASP A 269 -0.48 -4.86 -3.61
N SER A 270 -1.67 -4.30 -3.81
CA SER A 270 -1.82 -2.91 -4.19
C SER A 270 -3.23 -2.40 -3.91
N LYS A 271 -3.75 -1.55 -4.80
CA LYS A 271 -5.08 -0.95 -4.73
C LYS A 271 -5.98 -1.35 -5.89
N TYR A 272 -7.27 -1.27 -5.64
CA TYR A 272 -8.31 -1.29 -6.66
C TYR A 272 -8.41 0.07 -7.39
N PRO A 273 -9.10 0.16 -8.54
CA PRO A 273 -9.77 -0.92 -9.29
C PRO A 273 -8.79 -1.87 -9.96
N ALA A 274 -7.87 -1.39 -10.78
CA ALA A 274 -6.80 -2.21 -11.35
C ALA A 274 -5.58 -1.32 -11.66
N VAL A 275 -4.42 -1.64 -11.10
CA VAL A 275 -3.19 -0.87 -11.29
C VAL A 275 -2.45 -1.39 -12.52
N VAL A 276 -2.53 -0.65 -13.62
CA VAL A 276 -1.90 -1.00 -14.90
C VAL A 276 -0.57 -0.26 -15.14
N ALA A 277 -0.19 0.64 -14.22
CA ALA A 277 1.08 1.35 -14.30
C ALA A 277 1.67 1.66 -12.93
N GLU A 278 2.99 1.54 -12.82
CA GLU A 278 3.78 1.76 -11.60
C GLU A 278 4.97 2.65 -11.89
N LYS A 279 5.18 3.69 -11.07
CA LYS A 279 6.37 4.53 -11.19
C LYS A 279 7.64 3.71 -10.94
N GLY A 280 8.74 4.12 -11.54
CA GLY A 280 10.08 3.63 -11.22
C GLY A 280 10.46 4.01 -9.80
N SER A 281 10.86 3.04 -8.98
CA SER A 281 11.32 3.28 -7.61
C SER A 281 12.82 3.52 -7.62
N GLY A 282 13.29 4.57 -6.97
CA GLY A 282 14.70 4.92 -6.87
C GLY A 282 15.09 5.38 -5.47
N ALA A 283 16.36 5.19 -5.16
CA ALA A 283 17.00 5.68 -3.95
C ALA A 283 18.17 6.58 -4.36
N LEU A 284 18.13 7.83 -3.91
CA LEU A 284 19.21 8.79 -4.07
C LEU A 284 19.86 9.03 -2.70
N ARG A 285 21.17 8.92 -2.65
CA ARG A 285 22.01 9.27 -1.49
C ARG A 285 22.95 10.40 -1.88
N ALA A 286 22.95 11.45 -1.06
CA ALA A 286 23.97 12.48 -1.05
C ALA A 286 24.75 12.37 0.27
N SER A 287 26.07 12.26 0.20
CA SER A 287 26.93 12.05 1.37
C SER A 287 27.92 13.21 1.54
N PHE A 288 28.03 13.71 2.76
CA PHE A 288 28.87 14.84 3.14
C PHE A 288 29.89 14.41 4.21
N PRO A 289 31.17 14.80 4.12
CA PRO A 289 32.13 14.53 5.19
C PRO A 289 31.65 15.12 6.52
N LEU A 290 31.68 14.34 7.61
CA LEU A 290 31.22 14.79 8.92
C LEU A 290 32.09 15.92 9.50
N ALA A 291 33.40 15.82 9.29
CA ALA A 291 34.38 16.73 9.86
C ALA A 291 34.20 18.18 9.38
N ALA A 292 34.69 19.13 10.18
CA ALA A 292 34.63 20.54 9.85
C ALA A 292 35.41 20.84 8.57
N THR A 293 34.81 21.62 7.67
CA THR A 293 35.40 22.00 6.38
C THR A 293 36.00 23.41 6.39
N ALA A 294 35.77 24.19 7.46
CA ALA A 294 36.31 25.53 7.65
C ALA A 294 36.30 25.92 9.14
N ALA A 295 37.06 26.97 9.49
CA ALA A 295 36.98 27.57 10.82
C ALA A 295 35.57 28.15 11.07
N ALA A 296 35.01 27.88 12.25
CA ALA A 296 33.69 28.36 12.61
C ALA A 296 33.68 29.90 12.78
N PRO A 297 32.68 30.61 12.25
CA PRO A 297 32.47 32.01 12.59
C PRO A 297 32.31 32.21 14.10
N ALA A 298 32.70 33.38 14.61
CA ALA A 298 32.55 33.67 16.04
C ALA A 298 31.07 33.53 16.48
N GLY A 299 30.84 32.78 17.56
CA GLY A 299 29.50 32.51 18.09
C GLY A 299 28.67 31.50 17.29
N ALA A 300 29.20 30.93 16.19
CA ALA A 300 28.49 29.92 15.42
C ALA A 300 28.30 28.62 16.22
N VAL A 301 27.10 28.07 16.16
CA VAL A 301 26.76 26.78 16.78
C VAL A 301 27.01 25.65 15.78
N THR A 302 27.35 24.47 16.27
CA THR A 302 27.54 23.27 15.45
C THR A 302 26.28 22.42 15.50
N ILE A 303 25.82 21.93 14.35
CA ILE A 303 24.81 20.85 14.36
C ILE A 303 25.53 19.55 14.73
N ALA A 304 25.28 19.06 15.93
CA ALA A 304 25.92 17.87 16.48
C ALA A 304 25.19 16.57 16.12
N ALA A 305 23.88 16.65 15.90
CA ALA A 305 23.07 15.52 15.46
C ALA A 305 21.83 16.01 14.72
N MET A 306 21.34 15.18 13.81
CA MET A 306 20.03 15.33 13.20
C MET A 306 19.35 13.97 13.05
N THR A 307 18.01 13.95 13.13
CA THR A 307 17.22 12.75 12.86
C THR A 307 16.09 13.04 11.86
N GLY A 308 15.79 12.03 11.04
CA GLY A 308 14.64 11.96 10.15
C GLY A 308 13.94 10.60 10.26
N ALA A 309 13.45 10.06 9.14
CA ALA A 309 12.87 8.72 9.12
C ALA A 309 13.91 7.62 9.34
N ALA A 310 13.47 6.45 9.81
CA ALA A 310 14.29 5.25 9.91
C ALA A 310 14.63 4.65 8.53
N SER A 311 13.82 4.95 7.52
CA SER A 311 14.02 4.52 6.12
C SER A 311 13.70 5.66 5.16
N ALA A 312 14.38 5.68 4.02
CA ALA A 312 14.07 6.62 2.94
C ALA A 312 12.67 6.41 2.37
N ASN A 313 12.06 5.23 2.53
CA ASN A 313 10.73 4.93 1.99
C ASN A 313 9.56 5.40 2.88
N ALA A 314 9.79 6.22 3.90
CA ALA A 314 8.74 6.80 4.74
C ALA A 314 9.01 8.29 5.00
N VAL A 315 7.98 9.12 4.89
CA VAL A 315 8.02 10.50 5.40
C VAL A 315 7.89 10.42 6.92
N PRO A 316 8.83 10.98 7.70
CA PRO A 316 8.78 10.87 9.16
C PRO A 316 7.71 11.77 9.77
N GLN A 317 7.19 11.40 10.94
CA GLN A 317 6.34 12.30 11.72
C GLN A 317 7.14 13.47 12.31
N THR A 318 8.40 13.22 12.66
CA THR A 318 9.26 14.23 13.31
C THR A 318 10.65 14.25 12.69
N ALA A 319 11.27 15.43 12.70
CA ALA A 319 12.69 15.60 12.43
C ALA A 319 13.30 16.48 13.53
N THR A 320 14.52 16.16 13.95
CA THR A 320 15.20 16.92 15.01
C THR A 320 16.60 17.35 14.63
N ALA A 321 17.07 18.46 15.20
CA ALA A 321 18.46 18.91 15.16
C ALA A 321 18.92 19.29 16.56
N ARG A 322 20.12 18.86 16.94
CA ARG A 322 20.79 19.24 18.19
C ARG A 322 21.94 20.19 17.87
N LEU A 323 21.84 21.43 18.34
CA LEU A 323 22.84 22.48 18.17
C LEU A 323 23.72 22.56 19.43
N GLN A 324 25.04 22.60 19.28
CA GLN A 324 26.02 22.62 20.39
C GLN A 324 27.17 23.60 20.14
N GLY A 325 27.85 24.00 21.21
CA GLY A 325 28.96 24.97 21.15
C GLY A 325 28.48 26.36 20.74
N GLY A 326 29.42 27.29 20.56
CA GLY A 326 29.09 28.68 20.18
C GLY A 326 28.23 29.40 21.22
N ASP A 327 27.41 30.35 20.76
CA ASP A 327 26.45 31.09 21.60
C ASP A 327 25.05 30.48 21.49
N LEU A 328 24.75 29.52 22.36
CA LEU A 328 23.48 28.81 22.38
C LEU A 328 22.29 29.71 22.74
N ALA A 329 22.50 30.72 23.58
CA ALA A 329 21.44 31.64 23.98
C ALA A 329 21.02 32.53 22.80
N ALA A 330 22.00 33.08 22.06
CA ALA A 330 21.73 33.85 20.84
C ALA A 330 21.08 32.98 19.75
N ALA A 331 21.50 31.72 19.61
CA ALA A 331 20.89 30.78 18.67
C ALA A 331 19.42 30.51 19.01
N ALA A 332 19.11 30.19 20.28
CA ALA A 332 17.74 29.98 20.75
C ALA A 332 16.85 31.20 20.52
N GLN A 333 17.36 32.41 20.80
CA GLN A 333 16.63 33.66 20.57
C GLN A 333 16.29 33.86 19.08
N ARG A 334 17.25 33.65 18.18
CA ARG A 334 17.03 33.79 16.72
C ARG A 334 16.01 32.77 16.20
N LEU A 335 16.13 31.51 16.62
CA LEU A 335 15.16 30.46 16.27
C LEU A 335 13.76 30.84 16.77
N GLY A 336 13.64 31.27 18.03
CA GLY A 336 12.37 31.70 18.62
C GLY A 336 11.72 32.85 17.84
N ALA A 337 12.52 33.85 17.45
CA ALA A 337 12.05 35.01 16.69
C ALA A 337 11.59 34.65 15.26
N ALA A 338 12.23 33.67 14.61
CA ALA A 338 11.89 33.24 13.25
C ALA A 338 10.67 32.29 13.19
N ARG A 339 10.34 31.61 14.29
CA ARG A 339 9.39 30.49 14.32
C ARG A 339 8.02 30.80 13.75
N GLU A 340 7.35 31.85 14.24
CA GLU A 340 5.95 32.12 13.88
C GLU A 340 5.81 32.54 12.41
N ALA A 341 6.71 33.41 11.94
CA ALA A 341 6.76 33.83 10.54
C ALA A 341 7.04 32.64 9.60
N PHE A 342 7.93 31.73 10.00
CA PHE A 342 8.24 30.54 9.22
C PHE A 342 7.02 29.59 9.12
N ILE A 343 6.36 29.32 10.25
CA ILE A 343 5.16 28.48 10.27
C ILE A 343 4.07 29.08 9.37
N ALA A 344 3.81 30.39 9.50
CA ALA A 344 2.83 31.08 8.67
C ALA A 344 3.16 31.00 7.17
N LYS A 345 4.43 31.14 6.80
CA LYS A 345 4.90 31.07 5.41
C LYS A 345 4.70 29.69 4.78
N TYR A 346 4.86 28.61 5.54
CA TYR A 346 4.88 27.23 5.01
C TYR A 346 3.66 26.37 5.38
N ALA A 347 2.73 26.86 6.21
CA ALA A 347 1.56 26.11 6.65
C ALA A 347 0.63 25.69 5.49
N ALA A 348 0.53 26.50 4.44
CA ALA A 348 -0.31 26.20 3.27
C ALA A 348 0.27 25.08 2.38
N GLN A 349 1.56 24.75 2.53
CA GLN A 349 2.26 23.82 1.63
C GLN A 349 2.22 22.39 2.17
N GLY A 350 1.08 21.71 2.08
CA GLY A 350 0.94 20.30 2.46
C GLY A 350 0.27 20.05 3.82
N GLY A 351 0.07 21.08 4.65
CA GLY A 351 -0.69 20.98 5.90
C GLY A 351 0.02 21.55 7.13
N PRO A 352 -0.64 21.49 8.30
CA PRO A 352 -0.11 22.05 9.54
C PRO A 352 1.11 21.29 10.04
N PHE A 353 2.00 22.00 10.72
CA PHE A 353 3.17 21.46 11.42
C PHE A 353 3.52 22.35 12.61
N THR A 354 4.31 21.84 13.54
CA THR A 354 4.80 22.59 14.70
C THR A 354 6.32 22.60 14.75
N ILE A 355 6.88 23.59 15.43
CA ILE A 355 8.31 23.69 15.74
C ILE A 355 8.49 23.92 17.23
N ASP A 356 9.13 22.97 17.90
CA ASP A 356 9.51 23.04 19.31
C ASP A 356 11.00 23.36 19.41
N ILE A 357 11.35 24.33 20.25
CA ILE A 357 12.73 24.74 20.51
C ILE A 357 12.97 24.64 22.01
N VAL A 358 13.89 23.77 22.42
CA VAL A 358 14.21 23.51 23.82
C VAL A 358 15.70 23.69 24.04
N GLN A 359 16.06 24.70 24.84
CA GLN A 359 17.43 24.92 25.26
C GLN A 359 17.69 24.18 26.59
N ASP A 360 18.73 23.36 26.60
CA ASP A 360 19.35 22.79 27.79
C ASP A 360 20.72 23.45 28.06
N THR A 361 21.45 23.03 29.09
CA THR A 361 22.75 23.65 29.45
C THR A 361 23.85 23.43 28.42
N ALA A 362 23.74 22.39 27.58
CA ALA A 362 24.77 21.98 26.63
C ALA A 362 24.32 22.09 25.16
N ALA A 363 23.04 22.36 24.89
CA ALA A 363 22.50 22.38 23.54
C ALA A 363 21.20 23.17 23.38
N VAL A 364 20.87 23.47 22.13
CA VAL A 364 19.51 23.83 21.69
C VAL A 364 18.99 22.71 20.80
N ASN A 365 17.87 22.12 21.19
CA ASN A 365 17.19 21.07 20.43
C ASN A 365 16.02 21.68 19.67
N VAL A 366 16.00 21.49 18.35
CA VAL A 366 14.90 21.92 17.49
C VAL A 366 14.19 20.67 16.99
N LYS A 367 12.87 20.61 17.15
CA LYS A 367 12.02 19.53 16.68
C LYS A 367 10.92 20.10 15.79
N VAL A 368 10.81 19.56 14.57
CA VAL A 368 9.67 19.83 13.69
C VAL A 368 8.76 18.61 13.72
N THR A 369 7.47 18.82 13.98
CA THR A 369 6.44 17.75 13.94
C THR A 369 5.49 18.01 12.79
N GLY A 370 5.42 17.06 11.86
CA GLY A 370 4.52 17.05 10.73
C GLY A 370 3.59 15.83 10.75
N THR A 371 3.31 15.28 9.57
CA THR A 371 2.44 14.11 9.38
C THR A 371 3.14 13.07 8.52
N SER A 372 3.21 11.83 9.01
CA SER A 372 3.82 10.71 8.28
C SER A 372 3.03 10.33 7.02
N ALA A 373 3.74 9.82 6.03
CA ALA A 373 3.18 9.25 4.81
C ALA A 373 4.14 8.21 4.21
N HIS A 374 3.65 7.38 3.30
CA HIS A 374 4.51 6.49 2.52
C HIS A 374 5.45 7.33 1.62
N GLY A 375 6.71 6.95 1.49
CA GLY A 375 7.73 7.74 0.78
C GLY A 375 7.43 7.93 -0.71
N SER A 376 6.62 7.04 -1.31
CA SER A 376 6.15 7.20 -2.68
C SER A 376 5.03 8.23 -2.85
N ARG A 377 4.39 8.66 -1.75
CA ARG A 377 3.23 9.56 -1.72
C ARG A 377 3.46 10.72 -0.75
N PRO A 378 4.52 11.52 -0.95
CA PRO A 378 4.84 12.64 -0.06
C PRO A 378 3.71 13.68 0.02
N GLU A 379 2.79 13.72 -0.94
CA GLU A 379 1.62 14.57 -0.94
C GLU A 379 0.60 14.26 0.17
N GLU A 380 0.63 13.05 0.74
CA GLU A 380 -0.26 12.65 1.85
C GLU A 380 0.28 13.03 3.23
N GLY A 381 1.48 13.62 3.29
CA GLY A 381 2.16 13.97 4.53
C GLY A 381 2.65 15.40 4.56
N VAL A 382 3.17 15.79 5.73
CA VAL A 382 3.85 17.07 5.95
C VAL A 382 5.26 16.73 6.37
N ASN A 383 6.19 16.68 5.40
CA ASN A 383 7.56 16.23 5.68
C ASN A 383 8.31 17.23 6.57
N PRO A 384 8.72 16.83 7.79
CA PRO A 384 9.39 17.71 8.75
C PRO A 384 10.88 17.90 8.47
N LEU A 385 11.55 16.99 7.74
CA LEU A 385 13.00 17.06 7.53
C LEU A 385 13.40 18.24 6.61
N PRO A 386 12.78 18.44 5.42
CA PRO A 386 13.06 19.61 4.60
C PRO A 386 12.66 20.92 5.28
N ARG A 387 11.59 20.92 6.08
CA ARG A 387 11.19 22.07 6.89
C ARG A 387 12.21 22.41 7.97
N LEU A 388 12.76 21.43 8.66
CA LEU A 388 13.81 21.63 9.65
C LEU A 388 15.05 22.26 9.01
N ALA A 389 15.51 21.71 7.88
CA ALA A 389 16.64 22.26 7.14
C ALA A 389 16.39 23.71 6.72
N LEU A 390 15.24 23.98 6.11
CA LEU A 390 14.86 25.31 5.65
C LEU A 390 14.68 26.29 6.81
N PHE A 391 14.13 25.84 7.95
CA PHE A 391 13.99 26.66 9.15
C PHE A 391 15.35 27.04 9.75
N LEU A 392 16.28 26.09 9.85
CA LEU A 392 17.63 26.37 10.33
C LEU A 392 18.34 27.39 9.43
N GLN A 393 18.20 27.28 8.10
CA GLN A 393 18.77 28.23 7.15
C GLN A 393 18.10 29.62 7.20
N GLU A 394 16.77 29.70 7.19
CA GLU A 394 16.02 30.96 7.19
C GLU A 394 16.03 31.68 8.55
N SER A 395 16.30 30.97 9.65
CA SER A 395 16.39 31.57 10.99
C SER A 395 17.57 32.52 11.17
N GLY A 396 18.57 32.45 10.28
CA GLY A 396 19.79 33.24 10.39
C GLY A 396 20.70 32.84 11.55
N VAL A 397 20.50 31.67 12.17
CA VAL A 397 21.46 31.12 13.13
C VAL A 397 22.78 30.83 12.41
N PRO A 398 23.92 31.37 12.88
CA PRO A 398 25.22 31.08 12.30
C PRO A 398 25.61 29.65 12.66
N LEU A 399 25.83 28.84 11.63
CA LEU A 399 26.21 27.44 11.76
C LEU A 399 27.69 27.25 11.43
N ALA A 400 28.39 26.49 12.27
CA ALA A 400 29.73 26.02 11.96
C ALA A 400 29.68 25.03 10.79
N ALA A 401 30.68 25.09 9.91
CA ALA A 401 30.75 24.23 8.75
C ALA A 401 31.08 22.78 9.15
N ASN A 402 30.18 21.85 8.86
CA ASN A 402 30.37 20.40 9.01
C ASN A 402 29.44 19.64 8.05
N GLY A 403 29.43 18.31 8.12
CA GLY A 403 28.58 17.47 7.28
C GLY A 403 27.08 17.76 7.43
N TYR A 404 26.61 18.03 8.66
CA TYR A 404 25.21 18.37 8.90
C TYR A 404 24.81 19.73 8.33
N ALA A 405 25.65 20.75 8.47
CA ALA A 405 25.41 22.06 7.86
C ALA A 405 25.38 21.96 6.32
N SER A 406 26.23 21.11 5.74
CA SER A 406 26.23 20.82 4.30
C SER A 406 24.95 20.11 3.87
N ALA A 407 24.47 19.14 4.65
CA ALA A 407 23.20 18.45 4.42
C ALA A 407 21.99 19.40 4.52
N VAL A 408 21.98 20.30 5.51
CA VAL A 408 20.94 21.35 5.65
C VAL A 408 20.90 22.22 4.39
N ARG A 409 22.05 22.71 3.95
CA ARG A 409 22.14 23.55 2.75
C ARG A 409 21.73 22.80 1.48
N TYR A 410 22.14 21.54 1.33
CA TYR A 410 21.72 20.66 0.24
C TYR A 410 20.19 20.54 0.16
N ILE A 411 19.56 20.23 1.29
CA ILE A 411 18.10 20.05 1.36
C ILE A 411 17.39 21.38 1.05
N ALA A 412 17.81 22.47 1.68
CA ALA A 412 17.19 23.78 1.48
C ALA A 412 17.35 24.31 0.05
N ASP A 413 18.55 24.22 -0.53
CA ASP A 413 18.86 24.80 -1.84
C ASP A 413 18.27 23.99 -3.01
N LEU A 414 18.23 22.66 -2.90
CA LEU A 414 17.78 21.79 -4.01
C LEU A 414 16.36 21.26 -3.88
N TYR A 415 15.77 21.33 -2.69
CA TYR A 415 14.40 20.89 -2.42
C TYR A 415 13.56 22.01 -1.80
N GLY A 416 14.05 22.63 -0.73
CA GLY A 416 13.20 23.50 0.10
C GLY A 416 12.08 22.67 0.69
N THR A 417 10.82 22.97 0.36
CA THR A 417 9.64 22.14 0.65
C THR A 417 9.13 21.36 -0.57
N ASP A 418 9.77 21.53 -1.73
CA ASP A 418 9.38 20.87 -2.97
C ASP A 418 9.87 19.41 -3.01
N TYR A 419 8.93 18.52 -3.31
CA TYR A 419 9.21 17.12 -3.56
C TYR A 419 8.93 16.74 -5.02
N LEU A 420 8.68 17.70 -5.92
CA LEU A 420 8.33 17.45 -7.32
C LEU A 420 9.51 17.69 -8.28
N GLY A 421 10.70 17.98 -7.75
CA GLY A 421 11.93 18.20 -8.52
C GLY A 421 11.97 19.56 -9.22
N ARG A 422 11.07 20.49 -8.90
CA ARG A 422 10.99 21.84 -9.47
C ARG A 422 12.17 22.68 -9.02
N THR A 423 12.48 22.68 -7.72
CA THR A 423 13.64 23.41 -7.17
C THR A 423 14.95 22.88 -7.75
N MET A 424 15.04 21.56 -7.93
CA MET A 424 16.18 20.90 -8.55
C MET A 424 16.27 21.14 -10.08
N GLY A 425 15.16 21.54 -10.73
CA GLY A 425 15.10 21.74 -12.19
C GLY A 425 14.94 20.45 -13.00
N LEU A 426 14.42 19.39 -12.38
CA LEU A 426 14.20 18.07 -12.99
C LEU A 426 12.72 17.68 -13.07
N ALA A 427 11.81 18.58 -12.74
CA ALA A 427 10.37 18.29 -12.72
C ALA A 427 9.84 17.92 -14.11
N TYR A 428 9.04 16.86 -14.16
CA TYR A 428 8.19 16.50 -15.29
C TYR A 428 7.01 15.64 -14.80
N SER A 429 6.04 15.37 -15.67
CA SER A 429 4.87 14.56 -15.37
C SER A 429 4.39 13.75 -16.57
N ASP A 430 3.73 12.64 -16.28
CA ASP A 430 2.93 11.86 -17.23
C ASP A 430 1.44 12.06 -16.90
N ASP A 431 0.58 12.18 -17.91
CA ASP A 431 -0.85 12.47 -17.72
C ASP A 431 -1.59 11.36 -16.94
N PHE A 432 -1.12 10.12 -17.04
CA PHE A 432 -1.71 8.99 -16.34
C PHE A 432 -1.03 8.74 -15.00
N MET A 433 0.30 8.76 -14.92
CA MET A 433 1.05 8.40 -13.72
C MET A 433 1.32 9.58 -12.78
N GLY A 434 1.09 10.80 -13.23
CA GLY A 434 1.37 12.03 -12.48
C GLY A 434 2.86 12.42 -12.49
N PRO A 435 3.31 13.25 -11.53
CA PRO A 435 4.63 13.89 -11.56
C PRO A 435 5.77 13.00 -11.06
N LEU A 436 7.00 13.34 -11.41
CA LEU A 436 8.20 12.92 -10.68
C LEU A 436 8.07 13.32 -9.22
N THR A 437 8.43 12.43 -8.29
CA THR A 437 8.63 12.80 -6.88
C THR A 437 10.04 12.50 -6.41
N MET A 438 10.61 13.39 -5.60
CA MET A 438 11.93 13.31 -4.98
C MET A 438 11.84 13.83 -3.54
N SER A 439 11.64 12.94 -2.56
CA SER A 439 11.36 13.32 -1.17
C SER A 439 12.53 12.99 -0.23
N PRO A 440 13.23 13.99 0.34
CA PRO A 440 14.26 13.77 1.36
C PRO A 440 13.62 13.32 2.67
N ASN A 441 13.90 12.10 3.09
CA ASN A 441 13.18 11.46 4.19
C ASN A 441 14.09 11.10 5.37
N LEU A 442 15.34 10.77 5.10
CA LEU A 442 16.26 10.27 6.11
C LEU A 442 17.57 11.05 6.09
N VAL A 443 18.04 11.39 7.28
CA VAL A 443 19.41 11.86 7.54
C VAL A 443 20.04 10.90 8.55
N ARG A 444 21.26 10.44 8.29
CA ARG A 444 22.01 9.62 9.25
C ARG A 444 23.51 9.86 9.16
N GLU A 445 24.18 9.63 10.27
CA GLU A 445 25.62 9.49 10.29
C GLU A 445 26.00 8.05 9.95
N LYS A 446 26.96 7.87 9.05
CA LYS A 446 27.55 6.57 8.72
C LYS A 446 28.96 6.75 8.19
N ASP A 447 29.90 5.96 8.70
CA ASP A 447 31.29 5.90 8.20
C ASP A 447 31.98 7.28 8.10
N GLY A 448 31.78 8.14 9.10
CA GLY A 448 32.36 9.50 9.13
C GLY A 448 31.72 10.47 8.13
N LYS A 449 30.53 10.15 7.62
CA LYS A 449 29.74 10.98 6.70
C LYS A 449 28.33 11.21 7.24
N VAL A 450 27.72 12.30 6.80
CA VAL A 450 26.30 12.56 6.94
C VAL A 450 25.64 12.24 5.60
N ASP A 451 24.77 11.23 5.59
CA ASP A 451 23.99 10.82 4.43
C ASP A 451 22.61 11.48 4.49
N VAL A 452 22.17 12.05 3.36
CA VAL A 452 20.76 12.38 3.09
C VAL A 452 20.23 11.37 2.08
N LEU A 453 19.20 10.61 2.46
CA LEU A 453 18.53 9.66 1.58
C LEU A 453 17.15 10.18 1.14
N VAL A 454 16.92 10.06 -0.17
CA VAL A 454 15.79 10.62 -0.90
C VAL A 454 15.06 9.50 -1.63
N ASN A 455 13.74 9.42 -1.44
CA ASN A 455 12.88 8.53 -2.23
C ASN A 455 12.56 9.17 -3.57
N VAL A 456 12.82 8.46 -4.67
CA VAL A 456 12.55 8.96 -6.02
C VAL A 456 11.50 8.08 -6.69
N ARG A 457 10.39 8.67 -7.17
CA ARG A 457 9.37 7.96 -7.97
C ARG A 457 9.24 8.57 -9.35
N MET A 458 9.68 7.80 -10.34
CA MET A 458 9.82 8.22 -11.74
C MET A 458 8.60 7.80 -12.58
N PRO A 459 7.77 8.72 -13.10
CA PRO A 459 6.72 8.37 -14.06
C PRO A 459 7.32 8.08 -15.45
N ARG A 460 6.47 7.67 -16.40
CA ARG A 460 6.83 7.65 -17.82
C ARG A 460 7.34 9.02 -18.29
N GLY A 461 8.27 9.01 -19.23
CA GLY A 461 8.87 10.22 -19.82
C GLY A 461 10.39 10.29 -19.70
N SER A 462 11.00 9.44 -18.88
CA SER A 462 12.46 9.26 -18.79
C SER A 462 12.82 7.77 -18.66
N THR A 463 14.11 7.45 -18.72
CA THR A 463 14.67 6.14 -18.35
C THR A 463 15.44 6.25 -17.04
N ALA A 464 15.69 5.12 -16.38
CA ALA A 464 16.42 5.09 -15.12
C ALA A 464 17.81 5.72 -15.26
N ASP A 465 18.55 5.35 -16.31
CA ASP A 465 19.90 5.85 -16.57
C ASP A 465 19.92 7.37 -16.81
N VAL A 466 18.97 7.89 -17.60
CA VAL A 466 18.88 9.32 -17.90
C VAL A 466 18.57 10.13 -16.64
N LEU A 467 17.60 9.68 -15.83
CA LEU A 467 17.27 10.39 -14.59
C LEU A 467 18.43 10.35 -13.59
N SER A 468 19.03 9.17 -13.36
CA SER A 468 20.17 9.03 -12.44
C SER A 468 21.33 9.95 -12.81
N LYS A 469 21.69 10.02 -14.10
CA LYS A 469 22.75 10.91 -14.59
C LYS A 469 22.41 12.39 -14.43
N ALA A 470 21.18 12.78 -14.77
CA ALA A 470 20.73 14.17 -14.65
C ALA A 470 20.71 14.64 -13.18
N THR A 471 20.24 13.79 -12.28
CA THR A 471 20.24 14.05 -10.84
C THR A 471 21.68 14.17 -10.29
N ALA A 472 22.57 13.23 -10.63
CA ALA A 472 23.95 13.29 -10.19
C ALA A 472 24.66 14.56 -10.69
N ALA A 473 24.52 14.90 -11.98
CA ALA A 473 25.12 16.09 -12.56
C ALA A 473 24.61 17.38 -11.90
N ARG A 474 23.30 17.45 -11.59
CA ARG A 474 22.71 18.62 -10.93
C ARG A 474 23.25 18.83 -9.52
N ILE A 475 23.36 17.76 -8.73
CA ILE A 475 23.87 17.82 -7.36
C ILE A 475 25.37 18.15 -7.35
N GLN A 476 26.16 17.55 -8.24
CA GLN A 476 27.58 17.86 -8.38
C GLN A 476 27.81 19.31 -8.80
N SER A 477 27.03 19.83 -9.75
CA SER A 477 27.08 21.24 -10.15
C SER A 477 26.74 22.17 -9.00
N TRP A 478 25.72 21.83 -8.19
CA TRP A 478 25.39 22.60 -6.99
C TRP A 478 26.53 22.56 -5.96
N GLY A 479 27.10 21.37 -5.69
CA GLY A 479 28.22 21.22 -4.76
C GLY A 479 29.43 22.06 -5.14
N ALA A 480 29.79 22.06 -6.44
CA ALA A 480 30.87 22.90 -6.97
C ALA A 480 30.59 24.42 -6.79
N GLN A 481 29.36 24.86 -7.02
CA GLN A 481 28.97 26.27 -6.86
C GLN A 481 28.88 26.68 -5.38
N ALA A 482 28.41 25.78 -4.52
CA ALA A 482 28.23 26.03 -3.09
C ALA A 482 29.52 25.90 -2.28
N GLY A 483 30.60 25.35 -2.87
CA GLY A 483 31.83 24.99 -2.18
C GLY A 483 31.64 23.81 -1.22
N VAL A 484 30.73 22.88 -1.54
CA VAL A 484 30.36 21.74 -0.71
C VAL A 484 30.82 20.45 -1.39
N ALA A 485 31.70 19.71 -0.71
CA ALA A 485 32.07 18.36 -1.14
C ALA A 485 30.89 17.41 -0.93
N VAL A 486 30.41 16.80 -2.01
CA VAL A 486 29.27 15.89 -2.01
C VAL A 486 29.57 14.67 -2.86
N GLU A 487 29.37 13.49 -2.29
CA GLU A 487 29.31 12.25 -3.03
C GLU A 487 27.86 11.92 -3.35
N VAL A 488 27.60 11.42 -4.56
CA VAL A 488 26.24 11.14 -5.04
C VAL A 488 26.16 9.71 -5.54
N ASP A 489 25.13 9.02 -5.08
CA ASP A 489 24.79 7.66 -5.51
C ASP A 489 23.29 7.61 -5.76
N HIS A 490 22.88 7.38 -7.01
CA HIS A 490 21.47 7.34 -7.41
C HIS A 490 21.17 6.06 -8.18
N SER A 491 20.55 5.12 -7.50
CA SER A 491 19.96 3.93 -8.11
C SER A 491 18.51 4.20 -8.46
N GLN A 492 18.16 4.02 -9.74
CA GLN A 492 16.81 4.24 -10.25
C GLN A 492 16.30 2.97 -10.93
N GLY A 493 15.07 2.57 -10.60
CA GLY A 493 14.34 1.53 -11.32
C GLY A 493 13.46 2.11 -12.42
N GLU A 494 13.18 1.29 -13.43
CA GLU A 494 12.27 1.64 -14.52
C GLU A 494 10.80 1.70 -14.07
N TRP A 495 10.03 2.57 -14.72
CA TRP A 495 8.57 2.55 -14.63
C TRP A 495 8.01 1.34 -15.39
N MET A 496 6.75 1.01 -15.11
CA MET A 496 6.02 -0.04 -15.79
C MET A 496 4.64 0.49 -16.20
N ALA A 497 4.23 0.18 -17.42
CA ALA A 497 2.88 0.41 -17.91
C ALA A 497 2.46 -0.79 -18.77
N ARG A 498 1.22 -1.24 -18.61
CA ARG A 498 0.59 -2.30 -19.41
C ARG A 498 -0.47 -1.69 -20.33
N ASP A 499 -0.73 -2.35 -21.45
CA ASP A 499 -1.83 -1.96 -22.33
C ASP A 499 -3.15 -2.12 -21.56
N PRO A 500 -3.95 -1.06 -21.36
CA PRO A 500 -5.23 -1.15 -20.68
C PRO A 500 -6.32 -1.79 -21.56
N LYS A 501 -5.97 -2.58 -22.57
CA LYS A 501 -6.88 -3.28 -23.48
C LYS A 501 -6.81 -4.78 -23.24
N GLY A 502 -7.96 -5.43 -23.31
CA GLY A 502 -8.10 -6.87 -23.22
C GLY A 502 -9.30 -7.30 -22.39
N ALA A 503 -9.90 -8.44 -22.77
CA ALA A 503 -11.06 -9.00 -22.09
C ALA A 503 -10.81 -9.25 -20.60
N TRP A 504 -9.58 -9.62 -20.22
CA TRP A 504 -9.19 -9.88 -18.83
C TRP A 504 -9.22 -8.63 -17.94
N LEU A 505 -8.69 -7.48 -18.41
CA LEU A 505 -8.73 -6.24 -17.65
C LEU A 505 -10.15 -5.71 -17.56
N SER A 506 -10.92 -5.75 -18.65
CA SER A 506 -12.35 -5.40 -18.61
C SER A 506 -13.11 -6.28 -17.63
N THR A 507 -12.78 -7.58 -17.54
CA THR A 507 -13.36 -8.50 -16.55
C THR A 507 -13.06 -8.05 -15.12
N LEU A 508 -11.81 -7.71 -14.80
CA LEU A 508 -11.41 -7.22 -13.48
C LEU A 508 -12.14 -5.94 -13.09
N LEU A 509 -12.14 -4.95 -13.98
CA LEU A 509 -12.84 -3.68 -13.76
C LEU A 509 -14.35 -3.90 -13.56
N ASN A 510 -14.94 -4.77 -14.37
CA ASN A 510 -16.37 -5.09 -14.27
C ASN A 510 -16.69 -5.82 -12.96
N THR A 511 -15.88 -6.80 -12.55
CA THR A 511 -15.98 -7.45 -11.23
C THR A 511 -15.89 -6.44 -10.09
N PHE A 512 -14.95 -5.50 -10.14
CA PHE A 512 -14.82 -4.44 -9.13
C PHE A 512 -16.04 -3.52 -9.11
N GLY A 513 -16.40 -2.93 -10.25
CA GLY A 513 -17.49 -1.95 -10.35
C GLY A 513 -18.85 -2.56 -9.99
N ASP A 514 -19.13 -3.77 -10.45
CA ASP A 514 -20.41 -4.42 -10.18
C ASP A 514 -20.53 -4.88 -8.71
N THR A 515 -19.41 -5.18 -8.05
CA THR A 515 -19.40 -5.60 -6.63
C THR A 515 -19.43 -4.41 -5.68
N THR A 516 -18.67 -3.34 -5.99
CA THR A 516 -18.51 -2.20 -5.09
C THR A 516 -19.45 -1.04 -5.39
N GLY A 517 -19.96 -0.94 -6.62
CA GLY A 517 -20.69 0.23 -7.12
C GLY A 517 -19.80 1.46 -7.37
N LEU A 518 -18.47 1.32 -7.23
CA LEU A 518 -17.51 2.40 -7.43
C LEU A 518 -17.06 2.51 -8.89
N GLU A 519 -16.47 3.64 -9.25
CA GLU A 519 -15.91 3.85 -10.58
C GLU A 519 -14.79 2.84 -10.88
N ALA A 520 -14.96 2.08 -11.97
CA ALA A 520 -14.05 1.04 -12.38
C ALA A 520 -13.22 1.45 -13.61
N LYS A 521 -12.11 2.13 -13.37
CA LYS A 521 -11.14 2.51 -14.40
C LYS A 521 -9.73 2.04 -14.04
N PRO A 522 -8.86 1.78 -15.03
CA PRO A 522 -7.45 1.53 -14.76
C PRO A 522 -6.83 2.72 -14.02
N VAL A 523 -5.95 2.45 -13.06
CA VAL A 523 -5.27 3.47 -12.26
C VAL A 523 -3.74 3.28 -12.28
N PRO A 524 -2.97 4.35 -12.05
CA PRO A 524 -1.55 4.24 -11.75
C PRO A 524 -1.30 4.01 -10.25
N THR A 525 -0.08 3.65 -9.90
CA THR A 525 0.44 3.81 -8.54
C THR A 525 1.85 4.41 -8.53
N ALA A 526 2.16 5.12 -7.45
CA ALA A 526 3.52 5.60 -7.17
C ALA A 526 4.37 4.52 -6.48
N GLY A 527 3.73 3.48 -5.93
CA GLY A 527 4.39 2.27 -5.47
C GLY A 527 5.04 1.49 -6.61
N SER A 528 5.84 0.49 -6.25
CA SER A 528 6.36 -0.50 -7.19
C SER A 528 6.18 -1.84 -6.52
N THR A 529 5.67 -2.82 -7.25
CA THR A 529 5.49 -4.19 -6.75
C THR A 529 6.33 -5.14 -7.60
N THR A 530 6.36 -6.41 -7.21
CA THR A 530 6.96 -7.49 -7.99
C THR A 530 6.24 -7.78 -9.32
N ALA A 531 5.11 -7.12 -9.61
CA ALA A 531 4.44 -7.16 -10.92
C ALA A 531 5.39 -6.85 -12.10
N LYS A 532 6.41 -6.01 -11.89
CA LYS A 532 7.41 -5.70 -12.93
C LYS A 532 8.25 -6.90 -13.36
N LEU A 533 8.35 -7.92 -12.51
CA LEU A 533 9.12 -9.13 -12.76
C LEU A 533 8.35 -10.18 -13.55
N MET A 534 7.05 -9.98 -13.78
CA MET A 534 6.14 -10.95 -14.37
C MET A 534 5.56 -10.50 -15.72
N PRO A 535 5.35 -11.42 -16.67
CA PRO A 535 4.68 -11.12 -17.95
C PRO A 535 3.26 -10.57 -17.73
N ASN A 536 2.93 -9.48 -18.41
CA ASN A 536 1.60 -8.86 -18.44
C ASN A 536 0.94 -8.64 -17.06
N ALA A 537 1.72 -8.58 -15.97
CA ALA A 537 1.15 -8.46 -14.64
C ALA A 537 0.61 -7.05 -14.39
N ILE A 538 -0.55 -7.00 -13.71
CA ILE A 538 -1.16 -5.80 -13.14
C ILE A 538 -1.58 -6.08 -11.70
N ASN A 539 -1.85 -5.05 -10.92
CA ASN A 539 -2.35 -5.24 -9.54
C ASN A 539 -3.88 -5.07 -9.47
N PHE A 540 -4.52 -5.74 -8.51
CA PHE A 540 -5.98 -5.69 -8.31
C PHE A 540 -6.33 -5.81 -6.83
N GLY A 541 -6.20 -4.69 -6.11
CA GLY A 541 -6.43 -4.67 -4.67
C GLY A 541 -5.27 -5.21 -3.85
N PRO A 542 -5.46 -5.40 -2.53
CA PRO A 542 -6.74 -5.37 -1.84
C PRO A 542 -7.12 -4.00 -1.22
N ALA A 543 -6.34 -2.94 -1.43
CA ALA A 543 -6.63 -1.62 -0.86
C ALA A 543 -7.77 -0.91 -1.62
N MET A 544 -8.83 -0.53 -0.91
CA MET A 544 -9.98 0.17 -1.49
C MET A 544 -9.69 1.65 -1.80
N PRO A 545 -10.24 2.21 -2.89
CA PRO A 545 -10.07 3.63 -3.21
C PRO A 545 -10.68 4.53 -2.14
N GLY A 546 -10.02 5.67 -1.88
CA GLY A 546 -10.50 6.67 -0.91
C GLY A 546 -10.26 6.32 0.56
N LYS A 547 -9.70 5.15 0.86
CA LYS A 547 -9.30 4.76 2.23
C LYS A 547 -7.80 4.96 2.45
N LYS A 548 -7.42 5.18 3.71
CA LYS A 548 -6.01 5.22 4.12
C LYS A 548 -5.41 3.83 4.00
N TYR A 549 -4.33 3.71 3.24
CA TYR A 549 -3.55 2.47 3.19
C TYR A 549 -2.66 2.39 4.44
N THR A 550 -2.86 1.36 5.25
CA THR A 550 -2.23 1.23 6.59
C THR A 550 -1.03 0.29 6.62
N ALA A 551 -0.72 -0.38 5.51
CA ALA A 551 0.47 -1.21 5.38
C ALA A 551 1.74 -0.47 5.81
N HIS A 552 2.70 -1.22 6.32
CA HIS A 552 4.03 -0.78 6.80
C HIS A 552 4.02 0.17 8.01
N ASN A 553 2.86 0.67 8.45
CA ASN A 553 2.75 1.54 9.62
C ASN A 553 2.56 0.72 10.91
N ALA A 554 2.77 1.38 12.05
CA ALA A 554 2.24 0.90 13.32
C ALA A 554 0.70 1.00 13.28
N LYS A 555 -0.01 -0.01 13.81
CA LYS A 555 -1.48 -0.16 13.71
C LYS A 555 -1.98 -0.53 12.30
N GLU A 556 -1.23 -1.36 11.58
CA GLU A 556 -1.74 -1.95 10.35
C GLU A 556 -3.03 -2.74 10.62
N PHE A 557 -4.02 -2.56 9.75
CA PHE A 557 -5.27 -3.32 9.79
C PHE A 557 -5.87 -3.53 8.41
N LYS A 558 -6.64 -4.62 8.29
CA LYS A 558 -7.62 -4.83 7.23
C LYS A 558 -9.02 -4.58 7.75
N GLU A 559 -9.82 -3.78 7.05
CA GLU A 559 -11.25 -3.66 7.37
C GLU A 559 -11.99 -4.94 6.98
N VAL A 560 -12.85 -5.44 7.86
CA VAL A 560 -13.67 -6.65 7.62
C VAL A 560 -14.50 -6.48 6.35
N ALA A 561 -15.10 -5.30 6.14
CA ALA A 561 -15.89 -5.03 4.94
C ALA A 561 -15.08 -5.07 3.63
N ASP A 562 -13.78 -4.75 3.70
CA ASP A 562 -12.90 -4.83 2.52
C ASP A 562 -12.44 -6.27 2.27
N LEU A 563 -12.19 -7.04 3.35
CA LEU A 563 -11.88 -8.47 3.23
C LEU A 563 -13.06 -9.25 2.64
N ASP A 564 -14.27 -8.90 3.06
CA ASP A 564 -15.53 -9.39 2.50
C ASP A 564 -15.61 -9.17 0.98
N ALA A 565 -15.26 -7.96 0.53
CA ALA A 565 -15.25 -7.62 -0.88
C ALA A 565 -14.15 -8.38 -1.64
N ASP A 566 -12.96 -8.53 -1.05
CA ASP A 566 -11.86 -9.32 -1.63
C ASP A 566 -12.26 -10.79 -1.83
N MET A 567 -12.84 -11.43 -0.81
CA MET A 567 -13.30 -12.83 -0.90
C MET A 567 -14.25 -13.02 -2.08
N GLN A 568 -15.21 -12.11 -2.25
CA GLN A 568 -16.17 -12.17 -3.33
C GLN A 568 -15.53 -11.92 -4.70
N MET A 569 -14.76 -10.83 -4.84
CA MET A 569 -14.15 -10.44 -6.11
C MET A 569 -13.06 -11.41 -6.57
N PHE A 570 -12.23 -11.93 -5.65
CA PHE A 570 -11.21 -12.90 -6.00
C PHE A 570 -11.85 -14.18 -6.54
N THR A 571 -12.89 -14.69 -5.89
CA THR A 571 -13.63 -15.88 -6.38
C THR A 571 -14.21 -15.66 -7.76
N GLU A 572 -14.88 -14.52 -7.96
CA GLU A 572 -15.45 -14.16 -9.26
C GLU A 572 -14.37 -14.04 -10.34
N MET A 573 -13.25 -13.38 -10.02
CA MET A 573 -12.09 -13.24 -10.89
C MET A 573 -11.53 -14.60 -11.30
N LEU A 574 -11.35 -15.53 -10.35
CA LEU A 574 -10.82 -16.88 -10.65
C LEU A 574 -11.67 -17.55 -11.73
N VAL A 575 -12.99 -17.55 -11.56
CA VAL A 575 -13.91 -18.23 -12.47
C VAL A 575 -13.98 -17.53 -13.81
N ARG A 576 -14.15 -16.20 -13.82
CA ARG A 576 -14.34 -15.43 -15.05
C ARG A 576 -13.07 -15.45 -15.89
N ILE A 577 -11.91 -15.08 -15.33
CA ILE A 577 -10.63 -15.08 -16.06
C ILE A 577 -10.22 -16.51 -16.45
N GLY A 578 -10.39 -17.47 -15.54
CA GLY A 578 -10.05 -18.87 -15.81
C GLY A 578 -10.86 -19.50 -16.94
N ASN A 579 -12.00 -18.90 -17.32
CA ASN A 579 -12.87 -19.35 -18.41
C ASN A 579 -13.02 -18.34 -19.57
N LEU A 580 -12.25 -17.24 -19.58
CA LEU A 580 -12.25 -16.31 -20.71
C LEU A 580 -11.85 -17.02 -22.01
N PRO A 581 -12.51 -16.84 -23.16
CA PRO A 581 -12.05 -17.44 -24.40
C PRO A 581 -10.65 -16.95 -24.81
N GLN A 582 -10.39 -15.65 -24.61
CA GLN A 582 -9.12 -14.99 -24.91
C GLN A 582 -8.81 -13.95 -23.82
N MET A 583 -7.51 -13.74 -23.55
CA MET A 583 -7.07 -12.76 -22.55
C MET A 583 -7.09 -11.34 -23.13
N GLN A 584 -6.40 -11.12 -24.25
CA GLN A 584 -6.40 -9.84 -24.99
C GLN A 584 -7.54 -9.74 -25.98
#